data_AF-A0A969JN38-F1
#
_entry.id   AF-A0A969JN38-F1
#
_cell.length_a   1.000
_cell.length_b   1.000
_cell.length_c   1.000
_cell.angle_alpha   90.00
_cell.angle_beta   90.00
_cell.angle_gamma   90.00
#
_symmetry.space_group_name_H-M   'P 1'
#
loop_
_entity.id
_entity.type
_entity.pdbx_description
1 polymer ?
#
loop_
_entity_poly.entity_id
_entity_poly.type
_entity_poly.pdbx_seq_one_letter_code
_entity_poly.pdbx_strand_id
1 'polypeptide(L)'
;MILPLGDFRLYTKSELVNKAELAQLNESVRDLHDIILEFRKKYNAGRAIAAPQIGVMKRIICMNIDKPMVMYNPELSNMSEELIELWDDCMCFPNLLVR
;
A
#
# COMPACT_ATOMS: atom_id res chain seq x y z
N MET A 1 -2.44 12.35 2.71
CA MET A 1 -3.56 12.35 1.73
C MET A 1 -3.23 11.32 0.66
N ILE A 2 -4.19 10.49 0.26
CA ILE A 2 -3.98 9.42 -0.73
C ILE A 2 -4.03 10.03 -2.15
N LEU A 3 -3.09 9.64 -3.01
CA LEU A 3 -3.06 10.06 -4.40
C LEU A 3 -4.21 9.38 -5.19
N PRO A 4 -4.98 10.14 -5.99
CA PRO A 4 -6.06 9.57 -6.77
C PRO A 4 -5.53 8.78 -7.99
N LEU A 5 -6.36 7.88 -8.52
CA LEU A 5 -6.12 7.25 -9.82
C LEU A 5 -5.79 8.32 -10.89
N GLY A 6 -4.78 8.05 -11.71
CA GLY A 6 -4.32 8.97 -12.75
C GLY A 6 -3.19 9.92 -12.31
N ASP A 7 -2.82 9.96 -11.03
CA ASP A 7 -1.60 10.67 -10.60
C ASP A 7 -0.35 9.98 -11.17
N PHE A 8 0.46 10.74 -11.92
CA PHE A 8 1.64 10.21 -12.64
C PHE A 8 2.64 9.50 -11.72
N ARG A 9 2.69 9.86 -10.43
CA ARG A 9 3.60 9.23 -9.46
C ARG A 9 3.26 7.77 -9.21
N LEU A 10 1.97 7.39 -9.30
CA LEU A 10 1.53 6.01 -9.13
C LEU A 10 2.01 5.09 -10.27
N TYR A 11 2.44 5.65 -11.40
CA TYR A 11 3.02 4.93 -12.53
C TYR A 11 4.56 4.88 -12.48
N THR A 12 5.18 5.52 -11.49
CA THR A 12 6.64 5.59 -11.34
C THR A 12 7.14 4.44 -10.49
N LYS A 13 8.25 3.81 -10.89
CA LYS A 13 8.88 2.73 -10.12
C LYS A 13 9.41 3.27 -8.80
N SER A 14 9.03 2.65 -7.69
CA SER A 14 9.54 2.99 -6.35
C SER A 14 10.97 2.50 -6.15
N GLU A 15 11.75 3.30 -5.43
CA GLU A 15 13.14 2.98 -5.08
C GLU A 15 13.24 2.02 -3.90
N LEU A 16 14.37 1.32 -3.81
CA LEU A 16 14.71 0.55 -2.62
C LEU A 16 14.87 1.46 -1.40
N VAL A 17 14.48 0.94 -0.25
CA VAL A 17 14.77 1.52 1.06
C VAL A 17 16.14 1.06 1.50
N ASN A 18 17.03 2.00 1.80
CA ASN A 18 18.31 1.73 2.44
C ASN A 18 18.15 1.74 3.97
N LYS A 19 18.99 0.99 4.68
CA LYS A 19 18.95 0.91 6.15
C LYS A 19 19.08 2.27 6.83
N ALA A 20 19.85 3.20 6.24
CA ALA A 20 20.03 4.55 6.78
C ALA A 20 18.75 5.41 6.72
N GLU A 21 17.80 5.07 5.84
CA GLU A 21 16.56 5.83 5.64
C GLU A 21 15.45 5.39 6.63
N LEU A 22 15.62 4.25 7.32
CA LEU A 22 14.57 3.67 8.16
C LEU A 22 14.06 4.64 9.23
N ALA A 23 14.97 5.36 9.89
CA ALA A 23 14.59 6.33 10.92
C ALA A 23 13.70 7.46 10.36
N GLN A 24 13.99 7.91 9.14
CA GLN A 24 13.26 8.99 8.47
C GLN A 24 11.89 8.52 7.95
N LEU A 25 11.74 7.22 7.67
CA LEU A 25 10.52 6.63 7.14
C LEU A 25 9.50 6.23 8.22
N ASN A 26 9.86 6.32 9.51
CA ASN A 26 8.99 5.94 10.62
C ASN A 26 7.67 6.72 10.63
N GLU A 27 7.71 8.02 10.32
CA GLU A 27 6.49 8.84 10.23
C GLU A 27 5.61 8.39 9.07
N SER A 28 6.19 8.22 7.88
CA SER A 28 5.47 7.70 6.71
C SER A 28 4.82 6.35 6.96
N VAL A 29 5.49 5.45 7.69
CA VAL A 29 4.94 4.14 8.06
C VAL A 29 3.78 4.27 9.04
N ARG A 30 3.87 5.18 10.02
CA ARG A 30 2.76 5.46 10.92
C ARG A 30 1.56 6.01 10.12
N ASP A 31 1.80 6.97 9.23
CA ASP A 31 0.76 7.56 8.37
C ASP A 31 0.06 6.48 7.54
N LEU A 32 0.80 5.54 6.95
CA LEU A 32 0.22 4.42 6.19
C LEU A 32 -0.71 3.56 7.05
N HIS A 33 -0.31 3.24 8.29
CA HIS A 33 -1.16 2.47 9.20
C HIS A 33 -2.41 3.25 9.64
N ASP A 34 -2.26 4.53 9.96
CA ASP A 34 -3.38 5.40 10.35
C ASP A 34 -4.37 5.52 9.19
N ILE A 35 -3.89 5.65 7.95
CA ILE A 35 -4.74 5.66 6.76
C ILE A 35 -5.52 4.35 6.60
N ILE A 36 -4.90 3.19 6.83
CA ILE A 36 -5.63 1.91 6.80
C ILE A 36 -6.81 1.94 7.80
N LEU A 37 -6.56 2.39 9.03
CA LEU A 37 -7.58 2.42 10.07
C LEU A 37 -8.70 3.41 9.75
N GLU A 38 -8.37 4.60 9.27
CA GLU A 38 -9.36 5.62 8.89
C GLU A 38 -10.17 5.17 7.67
N PHE A 39 -9.53 4.58 6.66
CA PHE A 39 -10.23 4.05 5.49
C PHE A 39 -11.19 2.92 5.89
N ARG A 40 -10.77 2.05 6.81
CA ARG A 40 -11.62 0.98 7.34
C ARG A 40 -12.83 1.50 8.09
N LYS A 41 -12.66 2.50 8.96
CA LYS A 41 -13.78 3.14 9.66
C LYS A 41 -14.82 3.71 8.70
N LYS A 42 -14.38 4.25 7.55
CA LYS A 42 -15.25 4.91 6.58
C LYS A 42 -15.89 3.98 5.56
N TYR A 43 -15.14 3.01 5.05
CA TYR A 43 -15.55 2.17 3.90
C TYR A 43 -15.74 0.69 4.26
N ASN A 44 -15.42 0.29 5.49
CA ASN A 44 -15.39 -1.11 5.91
C ASN A 44 -14.49 -2.00 5.02
N ALA A 45 -13.46 -1.38 4.42
CA ALA A 45 -12.50 -1.99 3.50
C ALA A 45 -11.08 -1.47 3.81
N GLY A 46 -10.07 -1.89 3.05
CA GLY A 46 -8.69 -1.46 3.25
C GLY A 46 -7.88 -2.40 4.14
N ARG A 47 -7.18 -3.34 3.50
CA ARG A 47 -6.31 -4.34 4.15
C ARG A 47 -4.84 -3.94 4.13
N ALA A 48 -4.42 -3.23 3.09
CA ALA A 48 -3.04 -2.81 2.89
C ALA A 48 -2.98 -1.48 2.14
N ILE A 49 -1.84 -0.80 2.24
CA ILE A 49 -1.50 0.41 1.50
C ILE A 49 0.00 0.43 1.19
N ALA A 50 0.38 0.90 0.02
CA ALA A 50 1.76 1.09 -0.41
C ALA A 50 2.19 2.55 -0.25
N ALA A 51 3.45 2.79 0.11
CA ALA A 51 4.00 4.14 0.28
C ALA A 51 3.79 5.11 -0.91
N PRO A 52 3.85 4.67 -2.18
CA PRO A 52 3.58 5.56 -3.32
C PRO A 52 2.16 6.16 -3.29
N GLN A 53 1.20 5.48 -2.67
CA GLN A 53 -0.17 5.97 -2.54
C GLN A 53 -0.26 7.24 -1.67
N ILE A 54 0.77 7.58 -0.89
CA ILE A 54 0.87 8.84 -0.15
C ILE A 54 1.98 9.75 -0.69
N GLY A 55 2.54 9.44 -1.87
CA GLY A 55 3.62 10.20 -2.51
C GLY A 55 5.03 9.85 -2.05
N VAL A 56 5.20 8.82 -1.22
CA VAL A 56 6.53 8.34 -0.78
C VAL A 56 6.99 7.25 -1.75
N MET A 57 7.93 7.59 -2.64
CA MET A 57 8.38 6.71 -3.73
C MET A 57 9.41 5.65 -3.28
N LYS A 58 9.10 4.95 -2.19
CA LYS A 58 9.92 3.88 -1.62
C LYS A 58 9.15 2.56 -1.62
N ARG A 59 9.88 1.45 -1.75
CA ARG A 59 9.33 0.08 -1.74
C ARG A 59 8.91 -0.33 -0.33
N ILE A 60 7.76 0.18 0.11
CA ILE A 60 7.18 -0.09 1.42
C ILE A 60 5.71 -0.44 1.23
N ILE A 61 5.29 -1.53 1.85
CA ILE A 61 3.88 -1.95 1.92
C ILE A 61 3.53 -2.13 3.38
N CYS A 62 2.48 -1.45 3.84
CA CYS A 62 1.90 -1.66 5.15
C CYS A 62 0.60 -2.48 5.01
N MET A 63 0.41 -3.45 5.89
CA MET A 63 -0.76 -4.33 5.90
C MET A 63 -1.31 -4.43 7.32
N ASN A 64 -2.62 -4.59 7.45
CA ASN A 64 -3.27 -4.81 8.73
C ASN A 64 -4.50 -5.72 8.54
N ILE A 65 -4.29 -7.04 8.50
CA ILE A 65 -5.36 -8.04 8.44
C ILE A 65 -5.57 -8.61 9.85
N ASP A 66 -4.63 -9.42 10.33
CA ASP A 66 -4.64 -9.95 11.71
C ASP A 66 -3.90 -9.03 12.68
N LYS A 67 -2.73 -8.53 12.25
CA LYS A 67 -1.88 -7.59 12.97
C LYS A 67 -1.22 -6.60 12.02
N PRO A 68 -0.86 -5.40 12.49
CA PRO A 68 -0.07 -4.46 11.71
C PRO A 68 1.28 -5.08 11.29
N MET A 69 1.59 -4.97 10.00
CA MET A 69 2.83 -5.43 9.39
C MET A 69 3.37 -4.36 8.44
N VAL A 70 4.69 -4.23 8.42
CA VAL A 70 5.42 -3.40 7.45
C VAL A 70 6.40 -4.29 6.70
N MET A 71 6.36 -4.21 5.38
CA MET A 71 7.29 -4.90 4.49
C MET A 71 8.15 -3.85 3.77
N TYR A 72 9.46 -3.96 3.95
CA TYR A 72 10.45 -3.15 3.24
C TYR A 72 11.07 -3.98 2.13
N ASN A 73 11.18 -3.38 0.94
CA ASN A 73 11.74 -4.01 -0.25
C ASN A 73 11.18 -5.42 -0.52
N PRO A 74 9.85 -5.64 -0.48
CA PRO A 74 9.30 -6.97 -0.70
C PRO A 74 9.63 -7.49 -2.10
N GLU A 75 9.81 -8.80 -2.21
CA GLU A 75 10.05 -9.54 -3.45
C GLU A 75 9.07 -10.70 -3.52
N LEU A 76 8.56 -10.97 -4.73
CA LEU A 76 7.71 -12.13 -5.00
C LEU A 76 8.59 -13.29 -5.45
N SER A 77 8.36 -14.47 -4.88
CA SER A 77 9.06 -15.71 -5.22
C SER A 77 8.09 -16.88 -5.14
N ASN A 78 8.38 -17.99 -5.82
CA ASN A 78 7.57 -19.22 -5.77
C ASN A 78 6.11 -19.01 -6.17
N MET A 79 5.87 -18.24 -7.24
CA MET A 79 4.51 -18.00 -7.75
C MET A 79 3.97 -19.27 -8.42
N SER A 80 2.74 -19.64 -8.06
CA SER A 80 1.98 -20.70 -8.75
C SER A 80 1.49 -20.21 -10.12
N GLU A 81 1.23 -21.14 -11.04
CA GLU A 81 0.52 -20.86 -12.30
C GLU A 81 -1.00 -20.80 -12.13
N GLU A 82 -1.53 -21.31 -11.01
CA GLU A 82 -2.96 -21.27 -10.70
C GLU A 82 -3.44 -19.83 -10.46
N LEU A 83 -4.56 -19.47 -11.09
CA LEU A 83 -5.20 -18.16 -10.98
C LEU A 83 -6.58 -18.30 -10.31
N ILE A 84 -6.97 -17.27 -9.58
CA ILE A 84 -8.30 -17.16 -8.96
C ILE A 84 -8.99 -15.87 -9.42
N GLU A 85 -10.32 -15.91 -9.53
CA GLU A 85 -11.13 -14.72 -9.76
C GLU A 85 -11.60 -14.16 -8.41
N LEU A 86 -11.45 -12.85 -8.21
CA LEU A 86 -11.90 -12.16 -7.00
C LEU A 86 -12.31 -10.71 -7.33
N TRP A 87 -13.13 -10.13 -6.47
CA TRP A 87 -13.42 -8.70 -6.49
C TRP A 87 -12.29 -7.93 -5.82
N ASP A 88 -11.69 -6.99 -6.55
CA ASP A 88 -10.61 -6.16 -6.02
C ASP A 88 -11.00 -4.67 -5.95
N ASP A 89 -10.42 -3.97 -4.98
CA ASP A 89 -10.67 -2.57 -4.70
C ASP A 89 -9.37 -1.83 -4.32
N CYS A 90 -9.38 -0.49 -4.43
CA CYS A 90 -8.19 0.31 -4.11
C CYS A 90 -8.53 1.63 -3.43
N MET A 91 -7.71 2.00 -2.44
CA MET A 91 -7.86 3.26 -1.72
C MET A 91 -7.64 4.51 -2.59
N CYS A 92 -6.93 4.40 -3.72
CA CYS A 92 -6.71 5.50 -4.67
C CYS A 92 -7.97 5.86 -5.48
N PHE A 93 -9.01 5.03 -5.44
CA PHE A 93 -10.27 5.24 -6.17
C PHE A 93 -11.42 4.51 -5.45
N PRO A 94 -11.81 5.00 -4.26
CA PRO A 94 -12.83 4.35 -3.46
C PRO A 94 -14.16 4.26 -4.23
N ASN A 95 -14.81 3.09 -4.17
CA ASN A 95 -16.09 2.74 -4.80
C ASN A 95 -16.06 2.31 -6.28
N LEU A 96 -14.89 2.11 -6.89
CA LEU A 96 -14.79 1.42 -8.17
C LEU A 96 -14.29 -0.01 -7.94
N LEU A 97 -15.18 -0.99 -8.13
CA LEU A 97 -14.90 -2.42 -8.03
C LEU A 97 -14.63 -2.98 -9.43
N VAL A 98 -13.56 -3.75 -9.58
CA VAL A 98 -13.20 -4.41 -10.83
C VAL A 98 -13.22 -5.92 -10.61
N ARG A 99 -13.62 -6.67 -11.65
CA ARG A 99 -13.69 -8.12 -11.68
C ARG A 99 -12.75 -8.67 -12.74
#